data_AF-A0A348TR13-F1
#
_entry.id   AF-A0A348TR13-F1
#
_cell.length_a   1.000
_cell.length_b   1.000
_cell.length_c   1.000
_cell.angle_alpha   90.00
_cell.angle_beta   90.00
_cell.angle_gamma   90.00
#
_symmetry.space_group_name_H-M   'P 1'
#
loop_
_entity.id
_entity.type
_entity.pdbx_description
1 polymer ?
#
loop_
_entity_poly.entity_id
_entity_poly.type
_entity_poly.pdbx_seq_one_letter_code
_entity_poly.pdbx_strand_id
1 'polypeptide(L)' 'ANLELAIPAIVFGAVGTCGQRCTSTRRLIVHENIYQQVKERLVEVYKSIAPSNPFDEGALLGPLID' A
#
# COMPACT_ATOMS: atom_id res chain seq x y z
N ALA A 1 -10.48 14.44 -1.75
CA ALA A 1 -10.53 13.15 -1.02
C ALA A 1 -10.01 13.37 0.40
N ASN A 2 -10.47 12.59 1.38
CA ASN A 2 -9.84 12.58 2.70
C ASN A 2 -8.58 11.71 2.63
N LEU A 3 -7.40 12.35 2.68
CA LEU A 3 -6.12 11.66 2.51
C LEU A 3 -5.71 10.80 3.71
N GLU A 4 -6.19 11.12 4.92
CA GLU A 4 -5.91 10.32 6.11
C GLU A 4 -6.53 8.93 6.02
N LEU A 5 -7.65 8.81 5.31
CA LEU A 5 -8.30 7.52 5.03
C LEU A 5 -7.77 6.88 3.75
N ALA A 6 -7.58 7.69 2.69
CA ALA A 6 -7.20 7.17 1.39
C ALA A 6 -5.80 6.55 1.38
N ILE A 7 -4.81 7.17 2.04
CA ILE A 7 -3.42 6.71 2.00
C ILE A 7 -3.27 5.29 2.60
N PRO A 8 -3.75 5.00 3.84
CA PRO A 8 -3.69 3.64 4.38
C PRO A 8 -4.46 2.61 3.55
N ALA A 9 -5.64 2.98 3.04
CA ALA A 9 -6.46 2.09 2.22
C ALA A 9 -5.79 1.72 0.89
N ILE A 10 -5.16 2.70 0.23
CA ILE A 10 -4.39 2.49 -1.00
C ILE A 10 -3.21 1.55 -0.72
N VAL A 11 -2.44 1.82 0.34
CA VAL A 11 -1.29 0.99 0.71
C VAL A 11 -1.74 -0.44 0.97
N PHE A 12 -2.73 -0.65 1.85
CA PHE A 12 -3.24 -1.98 2.13
C PHE A 12 -3.76 -2.70 0.88
N GLY A 13 -4.54 -2.01 0.04
CA GLY A 13 -5.07 -2.59 -1.20
C GLY A 13 -3.98 -2.93 -2.23
N ALA A 14 -2.85 -2.23 -2.21
CA ALA A 14 -1.74 -2.49 -3.12
C ALA A 14 -0.78 -3.58 -2.58
N VAL A 15 -0.41 -3.53 -1.30
CA VAL A 15 0.66 -4.37 -0.73
C VAL A 15 0.15 -5.59 0.04
N GLY A 16 -1.09 -5.57 0.52
CA GLY A 16 -1.64 -6.65 1.34
C GLY A 16 -1.50 -7.99 0.62
N THR A 17 -1.11 -9.04 1.35
CA THR A 17 -0.80 -10.38 0.79
C THR A 17 0.22 -10.34 -0.35
N CYS A 18 1.19 -9.43 -0.27
CA CYS A 18 2.19 -9.20 -1.32
C CYS A 18 1.58 -8.84 -2.69
N GLY A 19 0.41 -8.19 -2.70
CA GLY A 19 -0.32 -7.85 -3.93
C GLY A 19 -0.87 -9.06 -4.69
N GLN A 20 -0.91 -10.24 -4.06
CA GLN A 20 -1.38 -11.49 -4.66
C GLN A 20 -2.91 -11.65 -4.51
N ARG A 21 -3.66 -10.59 -4.79
CA ARG A 21 -5.12 -10.63 -4.92
C ARG A 21 -5.50 -10.15 -6.31
N CYS A 22 -6.50 -10.78 -6.92
CA CYS A 22 -7.06 -10.33 -8.19
C CYS A 22 -7.62 -8.90 -8.12
N THR A 23 -7.98 -8.45 -6.91
CA THR A 23 -8.50 -7.10 -6.63
C THR A 23 -7.43 -6.11 -6.15
N SER A 24 -6.15 -6.47 -6.19
CA SER A 24 -5.08 -5.57 -5.72
C SER A 24 -5.02 -4.29 -6.55
N THR A 25 -4.76 -3.17 -5.87
CA THR A 25 -4.61 -1.86 -6.51
C THR A 25 -3.33 -1.82 -7.34
N ARG A 26 -3.45 -1.92 -8.67
CA ARG A 26 -2.32 -1.84 -9.60
C ARG A 26 -2.08 -0.45 -10.17
N ARG A 27 -3.10 0.39 -10.20
CA ARG A 27 -3.06 1.75 -10.76
C ARG A 27 -3.84 2.69 -9.87
N LEU A 28 -3.27 3.85 -9.59
CA LEU A 28 -3.91 4.93 -8.85
C LEU A 28 -4.03 6.15 -9.77
N ILE A 29 -5.26 6.60 -10.01
CA ILE A 29 -5.54 7.82 -10.77
C ILE A 29 -5.72 8.95 -9.78
N VAL A 30 -4.88 9.98 -9.86
CA VAL A 30 -4.84 11.08 -8.90
C VAL A 30 -5.01 12.41 -9.63
N HIS A 31 -5.84 13.28 -9.06
CA HIS A 31 -6.02 14.63 -9.59
C HIS A 31 -4.71 15.44 -9.45
N GLU A 32 -4.33 16.17 -10.50
CA GLU A 32 -3.04 16.86 -10.61
C GLU A 32 -2.72 17.76 -9.39
N ASN A 33 -3.69 18.55 -8.92
CA ASN A 33 -3.56 19.46 -7.78
C ASN A 33 -3.11 18.80 -6.46
N ILE A 34 -3.31 17.50 -6.29
CA ILE A 34 -2.93 16.76 -5.08
C ILE A 34 -1.90 15.66 -5.35
N TYR A 35 -1.45 15.52 -6.60
CA TYR A 35 -0.57 14.42 -7.01
C TYR A 35 0.70 14.36 -6.18
N GLN A 36 1.39 15.51 -6.02
CA GLN A 36 2.65 15.56 -5.31
C GLN A 36 2.47 15.16 -3.83
N GLN A 37 1.44 15.68 -3.16
CA GLN A 37 1.13 15.36 -1.77
C GLN A 37 0.81 13.87 -1.58
N VAL A 38 0.00 13.28 -2.47
CA VAL A 38 -0.34 11.86 -2.42
C VAL A 38 0.91 11.00 -2.65
N LYS A 39 1.72 11.33 -3.65
CA LYS A 39 2.96 10.60 -3.97
C LYS A 39 3.93 10.61 -2.79
N GLU A 40 4.21 11.77 -2.21
CA GLU A 40 5.15 11.91 -1.09
C GLU A 40 4.72 11.10 0.12
N ARG A 41 3.43 11.19 0.49
CA ARG A 41 2.88 10.40 1.60
C ARG A 41 2.92 8.91 1.35
N LEU A 42 2.59 8.45 0.13
CA LEU A 42 2.70 7.04 -0.23
C LEU A 42 4.16 6.57 -0.14
N VAL A 43 5.11 7.31 -0.71
CA VAL A 43 6.54 6.97 -0.62
C VAL A 43 6.99 6.85 0.82
N GLU A 44 6.58 7.77 1.70
CA GLU A 44 6.97 7.72 3.10
C GLU A 44 6.40 6.49 3.82
N VAL A 45 5.13 6.16 3.61
CA VAL A 45 4.54 4.94 4.19
C VAL A 45 5.21 3.69 3.63
N TYR A 46 5.55 3.65 2.33
CA TYR A 46 6.22 2.49 1.75
C TYR A 46 7.60 2.22 2.36
N LYS A 47 8.32 3.26 2.83
CA LYS A 47 9.61 3.06 3.54
C LYS A 47 9.45 2.34 4.87
N SER A 48 8.29 2.44 5.54
CA SER A 48 8.03 1.75 6.79
C SER A 48 7.55 0.31 6.60
N ILE A 49 7.28 -0.13 5.36
CA ILE A 49 6.82 -1.49 5.07
C ILE A 49 8.04 -2.39 4.95
N ALA A 50 8.14 -3.36 5.86
CA ALA A 50 9.15 -4.41 5.80
C ALA A 50 8.49 -5.75 5.45
N PRO A 51 9.16 -6.62 4.66
CA PRO A 51 8.82 -8.03 4.59
C PRO A 51 8.80 -8.63 6.00
N SER A 52 7.80 -9.46 6.27
CA SER A 52 7.51 -10.04 7.58
C SER A 52 7.22 -11.54 7.44
N ASN A 53 7.43 -12.30 8.52
CA ASN A 53 7.04 -13.70 8.55
C ASN A 53 5.50 -13.76 8.57
N PRO A 54 4.84 -14.52 7.67
CA PRO A 54 3.38 -14.60 7.63
C PRO A 54 2.72 -15.17 8.90
N PHE A 55 3.50 -15.78 9.80
CA PHE A 55 3.01 -16.25 11.10
C PHE A 55 3.07 -15.18 12.20
N ASP A 56 3.72 -14.04 11.97
CA ASP A 56 3.78 -12.95 12.94
C ASP A 56 2.46 -12.17 13.00
N GLU A 57 2.02 -11.80 14.20
CA GLU A 57 0.85 -10.96 14.37
C GLU A 57 1.11 -9.57 13.77
N GLY A 58 0.20 -9.09 12.93
CA GLY A 58 0.34 -7.81 12.24
C GLY A 58 1.21 -7.83 10.97
N ALA A 59 1.64 -9.01 10.50
CA ALA A 59 2.34 -9.15 9.22
C ALA A 59 1.52 -8.56 8.05
N LEU A 60 2.03 -7.49 7.44
CA LEU A 60 1.38 -6.82 6.31
C LEU A 60 1.88 -7.35 4.96
N LEU A 61 3.19 -7.57 4.84
CA LEU A 61 3.87 -7.97 3.62
C LEU A 61 4.57 -9.32 3.84
N GLY A 62 3.92 -10.40 3.39
CA GLY A 62 4.48 -11.75 3.37
C GLY A 62 5.21 -12.06 2.05
N PRO A 63 5.67 -13.31 1.86
CA PRO A 63 6.35 -13.73 0.65
C PRO A 63 5.40 -13.87 -0.56
N LEU A 64 5.99 -13.95 -1.75
CA LEU A 64 5.31 -14.48 -2.94
C LEU A 64 5.14 -16.00 -2.83
N ILE A 65 4.31 -16.57 -3.70
CA ILE A 65 3.97 -17.99 -3.67
C ILE A 65 5.16 -18.91 -4.03
N ASP A 66 6.09 -18.45 -4.87
CA ASP A 66 7.23 -19.22 -5.39
C ASP A 66 8.53 -18.41 -5.50
#